data_AF-A0A1G2H4D8-F1
#
_entry.id   AF-A0A1G2H4D8-F1
#
_cell.length_a   1.000
_cell.length_b   1.000
_cell.length_c   1.000
_cell.angle_alpha   90.00
_cell.angle_beta   90.00
_cell.angle_gamma   90.00
#
_symmetry.space_group_name_H-M   'P 1'
#
loop_
_entity.id
_entity.type
_entity.pdbx_description
1 polymer ?
#
loop_
_entity_poly.entity_id
_entity_poly.type
_entity_poly.pdbx_seq_one_letter_code
_entity_poly.pdbx_strand_id
1 'polypeptide(L)'
;MILALQGGNFKRVIELCRTCKKTRSGKLISFEDAFKWIQEENKLPRRTGVKKFVPSEKQKEAILCISQDFRNNFVHFVPQTWFIDIKKFPETFKSCLGIIRFCLFESGSIPLLESEKKPYGDLLVKIDTCLNKKMKAPRLAARTEK
;
A
#
# COMPACT_ATOMS: atom_id res chain seq x y z
N MET A 1 -4.35 1.98 -6.40
CA MET A 1 -5.42 1.09 -6.88
C MET A 1 -5.12 -0.27 -6.28
N ILE A 2 -5.81 -0.64 -5.19
CA ILE A 2 -5.61 -1.92 -4.49
C ILE A 2 -6.97 -2.60 -4.43
N LEU A 3 -7.04 -3.85 -4.89
CA LEU A 3 -8.22 -4.68 -4.79
C LEU A 3 -8.10 -5.56 -3.55
N ALA A 4 -8.92 -5.29 -2.54
CA ALA A 4 -9.18 -6.15 -1.40
C ALA A 4 -10.52 -5.68 -0.78
N LEU A 5 -11.50 -6.49 -0.42
CA LEU A 5 -11.77 -7.91 -0.45
C LEU A 5 -13.30 -8.04 -0.37
N GLN A 6 -13.91 -8.90 -1.18
CA GLN A 6 -15.13 -9.61 -0.79
C GLN A 6 -15.15 -10.94 -1.54
N GLY A 7 -14.63 -12.00 -0.92
CA GLY A 7 -14.71 -13.39 -1.42
C GLY A 7 -14.13 -13.68 -2.81
N GLY A 8 -13.41 -12.73 -3.43
CA GLY A 8 -12.97 -12.83 -4.82
C GLY A 8 -11.67 -13.61 -4.99
N ASN A 9 -11.65 -14.50 -5.98
CA ASN A 9 -10.44 -15.19 -6.45
C ASN A 9 -9.40 -14.14 -6.92
N PHE A 10 -8.29 -14.01 -6.20
CA PHE A 10 -7.22 -13.04 -6.50
C PHE A 10 -6.63 -13.20 -7.91
N LYS A 11 -6.63 -14.43 -8.46
CA LYS A 11 -6.19 -14.66 -9.84
C LYS A 11 -7.12 -13.96 -10.83
N ARG A 12 -8.43 -14.03 -10.59
CA ARG A 12 -9.45 -13.33 -11.39
C ARG A 12 -9.27 -11.81 -11.30
N VAL A 13 -8.87 -11.28 -10.15
CA VAL A 13 -8.59 -9.86 -9.96
C VAL A 13 -7.39 -9.40 -10.79
N ILE A 14 -6.28 -10.14 -10.75
CA ILE A 14 -5.08 -9.86 -11.54
C ILE A 14 -5.37 -9.99 -13.04
N GLU A 15 -6.14 -11.01 -13.44
CA GLU A 15 -6.54 -11.27 -14.83
C GLU A 15 -7.52 -10.22 -15.37
N LEU A 16 -8.44 -9.72 -14.55
CA LEU A 16 -9.34 -8.61 -14.88
C LEU A 16 -8.59 -7.27 -15.01
N CYS A 17 -7.61 -7.01 -14.14
CA CYS A 17 -6.73 -5.85 -14.28
C CYS A 17 -5.92 -5.89 -15.58
N ARG A 18 -5.52 -7.08 -16.04
CA ARG A 18 -4.79 -7.26 -17.31
C ARG A 18 -5.68 -7.12 -18.54
N THR A 19 -6.95 -7.51 -18.45
CA THR A 19 -7.85 -7.59 -19.62
C THR A 19 -8.75 -6.38 -19.80
N CYS A 20 -8.73 -5.40 -18.88
CA CYS A 20 -9.56 -4.19 -18.92
C CYS A 20 -11.06 -4.46 -19.18
N LYS A 21 -11.56 -5.66 -18.88
CA LYS A 21 -12.96 -6.03 -19.07
C LYS A 21 -13.77 -5.51 -17.88
N LYS A 22 -14.70 -4.58 -18.14
CA LYS A 22 -15.71 -4.15 -17.17
C LYS A 22 -16.54 -5.35 -16.74
N THR A 23 -16.52 -5.72 -15.47
CA THR A 23 -17.50 -6.64 -14.90
C THR A 23 -18.81 -5.90 -14.63
N ARG A 24 -19.95 -6.60 -14.74
CA ARG A 24 -21.27 -6.10 -14.31
C ARG A 24 -21.42 -5.96 -12.78
N SER A 25 -20.39 -6.28 -12.00
CA SER A 25 -20.48 -6.42 -10.54
C SER A 25 -19.15 -6.15 -9.82
N GLY A 26 -18.70 -4.90 -9.77
CA GLY A 26 -17.62 -4.49 -8.86
C GLY A 26 -16.98 -3.17 -9.25
N LYS A 27 -17.38 -2.08 -8.59
CA LYS A 27 -16.62 -0.82 -8.64
C LYS A 27 -15.26 -1.04 -7.98
N LEU A 28 -14.20 -0.56 -8.64
CA LEU A 28 -12.90 -0.43 -8.01
C LEU A 28 -13.04 0.52 -6.81
N ILE A 29 -12.59 0.09 -5.64
CA ILE A 29 -12.61 0.93 -4.44
C ILE A 29 -11.37 1.83 -4.40
N SER A 30 -11.51 2.99 -3.76
CA SER A 30 -10.37 3.87 -3.56
C SER A 30 -9.40 3.27 -2.53
N PHE A 31 -8.18 3.80 -2.47
CA PHE A 31 -7.21 3.38 -1.46
C PHE A 31 -7.67 3.76 -0.05
N GLU A 32 -8.36 4.90 0.10
CA GLU A 32 -8.98 5.31 1.35
C GLU A 32 -10.10 4.36 1.76
N ASP A 33 -10.94 3.93 0.81
CA ASP A 33 -12.02 2.97 1.10
C ASP A 33 -11.44 1.62 1.50
N ALA A 34 -10.40 1.15 0.82
CA ALA A 34 -9.69 -0.07 1.20
C ALA A 34 -9.10 0.03 2.62
N PHE A 35 -8.55 1.19 2.97
CA PHE A 35 -8.03 1.45 4.31
C PHE A 35 -9.13 1.48 5.37
N LYS A 36 -10.32 2.02 5.07
CA LYS A 36 -11.48 1.97 5.97
C LYS A 36 -11.99 0.53 6.14
N TRP A 37 -12.06 -0.24 5.06
CA TRP A 37 -12.59 -1.60 5.08
C TRP A 37 -11.78 -2.56 5.95
N ILE A 38 -10.45 -2.44 5.98
CA ILE A 38 -9.63 -3.30 6.85
C ILE A 38 -9.83 -3.00 8.34
N GLN A 39 -10.48 -1.88 8.70
CA GLN A 39 -10.81 -1.50 10.08
C GLN A 39 -12.24 -1.91 10.47
N GLU A 40 -13.11 -2.16 9.48
CA GLU A 40 -14.53 -2.44 9.64
C GLU A 40 -14.81 -3.95 9.66
N GLU A 41 -15.34 -4.46 10.78
CA GLU A 41 -15.59 -5.90 10.96
C GLU A 41 -16.60 -6.48 9.95
N ASN A 42 -17.61 -5.69 9.56
CA ASN A 42 -18.61 -6.09 8.58
C ASN A 42 -18.08 -6.17 7.13
N LYS A 43 -16.92 -5.57 6.83
CA LYS A 43 -16.25 -5.62 5.52
C LYS A 43 -15.20 -6.72 5.43
N LEU A 44 -14.78 -7.26 6.56
CA LEU A 44 -13.82 -8.35 6.61
C LEU A 44 -14.49 -9.71 6.31
N PRO A 45 -13.73 -10.70 5.80
CA PRO A 45 -14.26 -12.04 5.63
C PRO A 45 -14.79 -12.59 6.96
N ARG A 46 -16.01 -13.14 6.98
CA ARG A 46 -16.57 -13.85 8.13
C ARG A 46 -15.87 -15.20 8.28
N ARG A 47 -14.66 -15.19 8.84
CA ARG A 47 -13.85 -16.36 9.14
C ARG A 47 -13.23 -16.21 10.52
N THR A 48 -13.12 -17.32 11.23
CA THR A 48 -12.46 -17.37 12.53
C THR A 48 -10.99 -16.97 12.38
N GLY A 49 -10.49 -16.13 13.30
CA GLY A 49 -9.10 -15.69 13.31
C GLY A 49 -8.78 -14.47 12.44
N VAL A 50 -9.77 -13.88 11.77
CA VAL A 50 -9.60 -12.60 11.07
C VAL A 50 -9.47 -11.46 12.08
N LYS A 51 -8.45 -10.62 11.92
CA LYS A 51 -8.17 -9.46 12.78
C LYS A 51 -8.44 -8.17 12.03
N LYS A 52 -9.12 -7.24 12.70
CA LYS A 52 -9.25 -5.86 12.22
C LYS A 52 -7.94 -5.11 12.35
N PHE A 53 -7.66 -4.24 11.40
CA PHE A 53 -6.53 -3.34 11.48
C PHE A 53 -6.83 -2.21 12.46
N VAL A 54 -5.87 -1.90 13.34
CA VAL A 54 -5.94 -0.72 14.21
C VAL A 54 -4.81 0.21 13.80
N PRO A 55 -5.11 1.30 13.07
CA PRO A 55 -4.07 2.18 12.56
C PRO A 55 -3.48 3.05 13.67
N SER A 56 -2.16 3.23 13.63
CA SER A 56 -1.49 4.32 14.35
C SER A 56 -1.73 5.67 13.66
N GLU A 57 -1.53 6.78 14.36
CA GLU A 57 -1.65 8.13 13.78
C GLU A 57 -0.73 8.31 12.57
N LYS A 58 0.52 7.85 12.64
CA LYS A 58 1.47 7.87 11.51
C LYS A 58 0.96 7.11 10.28
N GLN A 59 0.18 6.05 10.47
CA GLN A 59 -0.41 5.29 9.37
C GLN A 59 -1.61 6.03 8.78
N LYS A 60 -2.43 6.68 9.60
CA LYS A 60 -3.53 7.54 9.11
C LYS A 60 -2.98 8.69 8.28
N GLU A 61 -1.98 9.40 8.79
CA GLU A 61 -1.29 10.49 8.08
C GLU A 61 -0.67 10.02 6.77
N ALA A 62 -0.02 8.84 6.77
CA ALA A 62 0.58 8.28 5.56
C ALA A 62 -0.46 7.98 4.47
N ILE A 63 -1.64 7.46 4.84
CA ILE A 63 -2.72 7.18 3.90
C ILE A 63 -3.28 8.48 3.31
N LEU A 64 -3.47 9.52 4.15
CA LEU A 64 -3.90 10.84 3.68
C LEU A 64 -2.90 11.44 2.70
N CYS A 65 -1.62 11.43 3.06
CA CYS A 65 -0.53 11.93 2.22
C CYS A 65 -0.46 11.17 0.88
N ILE A 66 -0.63 9.84 0.88
CA ILE A 66 -0.68 9.07 -0.37
C ILE A 66 -1.90 9.44 -1.20
N SER A 67 -3.07 9.58 -0.60
CA SER A 67 -4.29 9.84 -1.36
C SER A 67 -4.28 11.24 -1.98
N GLN A 68 -3.89 12.23 -1.18
CA GLN A 68 -3.97 13.66 -1.54
C GLN A 68 -2.74 14.13 -2.31
N ASP A 69 -1.53 13.76 -1.86
CA ASP A 69 -0.29 14.37 -2.35
C ASP A 69 0.42 13.54 -3.41
N PHE A 70 0.37 12.20 -3.30
CA PHE A 70 1.07 11.32 -4.24
C PHE A 70 0.14 10.77 -5.33
N ARG A 71 -0.86 9.98 -4.96
CA ARG A 71 -1.64 9.20 -5.92
C ARG A 71 -2.39 10.08 -6.92
N ASN A 72 -3.10 11.10 -6.46
CA ASN A 72 -3.87 11.96 -7.37
C ASN A 72 -2.95 12.76 -8.31
N ASN A 73 -1.77 13.16 -7.82
CA ASN A 73 -0.82 13.96 -8.61
C ASN A 73 0.10 13.12 -9.52
N PHE A 74 0.25 11.81 -9.27
CA PHE A 74 0.97 10.89 -10.14
C PHE A 74 0.06 10.22 -11.19
N VAL A 75 -1.22 10.00 -10.88
CA VAL A 75 -2.18 9.35 -11.81
C VAL A 75 -2.60 10.31 -12.93
N HIS A 76 -2.71 11.59 -12.62
CA HIS A 76 -2.89 12.63 -13.62
C HIS A 76 -1.51 13.23 -13.86
N PHE A 77 -0.93 13.02 -15.05
CA PHE A 77 0.38 13.53 -15.46
C PHE A 77 0.37 15.07 -15.60
N VAL A 78 -0.13 15.76 -14.58
CA VAL A 78 -0.24 17.22 -14.51
C VAL A 78 1.16 17.71 -14.15
N PRO A 79 1.80 18.50 -15.02
CA PRO A 79 3.06 19.14 -14.67
C PRO A 79 2.79 20.10 -13.51
N GLN A 80 3.04 19.65 -12.30
CA GLN A 80 3.10 20.50 -11.12
C GLN A 80 4.56 20.76 -10.82
N THR A 81 4.89 22.00 -10.44
CA THR A 81 6.17 22.36 -9.83
C THR A 81 6.26 21.65 -8.47
N TRP A 82 6.73 20.41 -8.48
CA TRP A 82 6.74 19.55 -7.30
C TRP A 82 7.73 20.06 -6.25
N PHE A 83 7.22 20.35 -5.05
CA PHE A 83 7.99 20.23 -3.81
C PHE A 83 7.56 18.94 -3.12
N ILE A 84 8.05 17.79 -3.60
CA ILE A 84 7.94 16.55 -2.82
C ILE A 84 8.89 16.71 -1.63
N ASP A 85 8.33 16.72 -0.42
CA ASP A 85 9.16 16.63 0.78
C ASP A 85 9.81 15.24 0.84
N ILE A 86 11.06 15.20 0.35
CA ILE A 86 11.87 14.00 0.24
C ILE A 86 12.11 13.36 1.62
N LYS A 87 11.94 14.10 2.71
CA LYS A 87 12.08 13.57 4.08
C LYS A 87 10.82 12.82 4.51
N LYS A 88 9.63 13.30 4.13
CA LYS A 88 8.35 12.65 4.48
C LYS A 88 8.11 11.38 3.68
N PHE A 89 8.58 11.33 2.43
CA PHE A 89 8.32 10.22 1.52
C PHE A 89 8.75 8.84 2.08
N PRO A 90 9.99 8.62 2.56
CA PRO A 90 10.38 7.32 3.13
C PRO A 90 9.54 6.89 4.33
N GLU A 91 9.13 7.83 5.19
CA GLU A 91 8.34 7.55 6.38
C GLU A 91 6.91 7.14 6.01
N THR A 92 6.28 7.84 5.07
CA THR A 92 4.98 7.49 4.50
C THR A 92 4.99 6.07 3.93
N PHE A 93 6.02 5.71 3.15
CA PHE A 93 6.13 4.38 2.56
C PHE A 93 6.37 3.28 3.61
N LYS A 94 7.13 3.56 4.67
CA LYS A 94 7.30 2.63 5.80
C LYS A 94 5.98 2.35 6.51
N SER A 95 5.18 3.40 6.78
CA SER A 95 3.84 3.24 7.35
C SER A 95 2.98 2.32 6.48
N CYS A 96 3.02 2.48 5.16
CA CYS A 96 2.27 1.64 4.23
C CYS A 96 2.79 0.20 4.15
N LEU A 97 4.10 -0.02 4.21
CA LEU A 97 4.65 -1.38 4.31
C LEU A 97 4.16 -2.08 5.58
N GLY A 98 4.03 -1.36 6.69
CA GLY A 98 3.43 -1.90 7.92
C GLY A 98 1.99 -2.36 7.70
N ILE A 99 1.17 -1.56 7.02
CA ILE A 99 -0.22 -1.92 6.67
C ILE A 99 -0.25 -3.16 5.76
N ILE A 100 0.61 -3.19 4.73
CA ILE A 100 0.69 -4.32 3.79
C ILE A 100 1.12 -5.60 4.52
N ARG A 101 2.11 -5.50 5.41
CA ARG A 101 2.59 -6.62 6.22
C ARG A 101 1.47 -7.18 7.10
N PHE A 102 0.72 -6.31 7.76
CA PHE A 102 -0.45 -6.71 8.53
C PHE A 102 -1.46 -7.47 7.66
N CYS A 103 -1.84 -6.90 6.51
CA CYS A 103 -2.80 -7.51 5.61
C CYS A 103 -2.36 -8.90 5.14
N LEU A 104 -1.09 -9.08 4.82
CA LEU A 104 -0.55 -10.35 4.30
C LEU A 104 -0.38 -11.42 5.37
N PHE A 105 0.13 -11.06 6.56
CA PHE A 105 0.63 -12.05 7.51
C PHE A 105 -0.13 -12.10 8.84
N GLU A 106 -0.81 -11.03 9.23
CA GLU A 106 -1.42 -10.90 10.56
C GLU A 106 -2.95 -10.86 10.54
N SER A 107 -3.53 -10.35 9.45
CA SER A 107 -4.97 -10.10 9.33
C SER A 107 -5.81 -11.38 9.28
N GLY A 108 -5.23 -12.52 8.93
CA GLY A 108 -5.95 -13.77 8.66
C GLY A 108 -6.92 -13.71 7.48
N SER A 109 -7.00 -12.57 6.78
CA SER A 109 -7.97 -12.35 5.69
C SER A 109 -7.52 -12.94 4.36
N ILE A 110 -6.21 -13.11 4.17
CA ILE A 110 -5.60 -13.65 2.96
C ILE A 110 -5.08 -15.06 3.28
N PRO A 111 -5.66 -16.13 2.70
CA PRO A 111 -5.17 -17.48 2.90
C PRO A 111 -3.94 -17.72 2.03
N LEU A 112 -2.77 -17.27 2.49
CA LEU A 112 -1.49 -17.56 1.84
C LEU A 112 -0.98 -18.93 2.29
N LEU A 113 -0.57 -19.76 1.34
CA LEU A 113 0.17 -20.98 1.64
C LEU A 113 1.56 -20.62 2.20
N GLU A 114 2.13 -21.51 3.01
CA GLU A 114 3.44 -21.27 3.62
C GLU A 114 4.55 -21.06 2.57
N SER A 115 4.44 -21.76 1.44
CA SER A 115 5.32 -21.59 0.27
C SER A 115 5.18 -20.22 -0.39
N GLU A 116 4.02 -19.58 -0.29
CA GLU A 116 3.76 -18.24 -0.84
C GLU A 116 4.18 -17.13 0.12
N LYS A 117 4.19 -17.37 1.44
CA LYS A 117 4.57 -16.36 2.44
C LYS A 117 6.03 -15.94 2.32
N LYS A 118 6.94 -16.89 2.09
CA LYS A 118 8.39 -16.65 1.99
C LYS A 118 8.76 -15.58 0.94
N PRO A 119 8.36 -15.70 -0.34
CA PRO A 119 8.73 -14.70 -1.35
C PRO A 119 8.14 -13.31 -1.06
N TYR A 120 6.94 -13.21 -0.48
CA TYR A 120 6.39 -11.92 -0.06
C TYR A 120 7.17 -11.33 1.12
N GLY A 121 7.58 -12.15 2.09
CA GLY A 121 8.41 -11.74 3.22
C GLY A 121 9.76 -11.18 2.73
N ASP A 122 10.45 -11.93 1.87
CA ASP A 122 11.74 -11.54 1.28
C ASP A 122 11.61 -10.22 0.49
N LEU A 123 10.51 -10.06 -0.26
CA LEU A 123 10.23 -8.83 -1.00
C LEU A 123 10.03 -7.63 -0.07
N LEU A 124 9.25 -7.77 1.01
CA LEU A 124 9.05 -6.69 1.97
C LEU A 124 10.36 -6.29 2.65
N VAL A 125 11.20 -7.26 3.03
CA VAL A 125 12.53 -7.00 3.61
C VAL A 125 13.42 -6.26 2.62
N LYS A 126 13.40 -6.66 1.35
CA LYS A 126 14.16 -5.97 0.29
C LYS A 126 13.71 -4.52 0.13
N ILE A 127 12.40 -4.27 0.09
CA ILE A 127 11.86 -2.90 -0.03
C ILE A 127 12.24 -2.06 1.20
N ASP A 128 12.07 -2.60 2.41
CA ASP A 128 12.44 -1.90 3.64
C ASP A 128 13.95 -1.57 3.69
N THR A 129 14.79 -2.52 3.28
CA THR A 129 16.24 -2.32 3.16
C THR A 129 16.58 -1.20 2.18
N CYS A 130 15.91 -1.16 1.02
CA CYS A 130 16.08 -0.10 0.03
C CYS A 130 15.67 1.27 0.57
N LEU A 131 14.53 1.36 1.28
CA LEU A 131 14.09 2.60 1.92
C LEU A 131 15.10 3.07 2.97
N ASN A 132 15.58 2.17 3.82
CA ASN A 132 16.55 2.49 4.87
C ASN A 132 17.92 2.91 4.32
N LYS A 133 18.40 2.28 3.24
CA LYS A 133 19.64 2.69 2.56
C LYS A 133 19.53 4.11 1.98
N LYS A 134 18.39 4.45 1.38
CA LYS A 134 18.15 5.78 0.80
C LYS A 134 17.97 6.87 1.87
N MET A 135 17.51 6.53 3.07
CA MET A 135 17.47 7.45 4.22
C MET A 135 18.86 7.74 4.82
N LYS A 136 19.81 6.81 4.71
CA LYS A 136 21.15 6.93 5.29
C LYS A 136 22.20 7.58 4.38
N ALA A 137 21.89 7.83 3.11
CA ALA A 137 22.83 8.49 2.21
C ALA A 137 22.76 10.02 2.43
N PRO A 138 23.76 10.66 3.09
CA PRO A 138 23.91 12.10 2.96
C PRO A 138 24.15 12.39 1.48
N ARG A 139 23.39 13.32 0.90
CA ARG A 139 23.70 13.85 -0.42
C ARG A 139 25.07 14.54 -0.29
N LEU A 140 26.10 13.92 -0.85
CA LEU A 140 27.39 14.56 -1.04
C LEU A 140 27.20 15.82 -1.89
N ALA A 141 27.75 16.90 -1.33
CA ALA A 141 28.15 18.16 -1.95
C ALA A 141 27.05 19.03 -2.59
N ALA A 142 26.78 20.13 -1.89
CA ALA A 142 26.49 21.40 -2.52
C ALA A 142 27.46 21.64 -3.69
N ARG A 143 26.93 21.76 -4.90
CA ARG A 143 27.61 22.43 -5.99
C ARG A 143 27.53 23.93 -5.69
N THR A 144 28.52 24.44 -4.96
CA THR A 144 28.91 25.84 -5.06
C THR A 144 29.66 25.98 -6.37
N GLU A 145 28.96 26.37 -7.44
CA GLU A 145 29.60 26.92 -8.62
C GLU A 145 29.63 28.44 -8.46
N LYS A 146 30.86 28.96 -8.56
CA LYS A 146 31.25 30.37 -8.48
C LYS A 146 30.84 31.14 -9.72
#